data_AF-A0A1F9YST6-F1
#
_entry.id   AF-A0A1F9YST6-F1
#
_cell.length_a   1.000
_cell.length_b   1.000
_cell.length_c   1.000
_cell.angle_alpha   90.00
_cell.angle_beta   90.00
_cell.angle_gamma   90.00
#
_symmetry.space_group_name_H-M   'P 1'
#
loop_
_entity.id
_entity.type
_entity.pdbx_description
1 polymer ?
#
loop_
_entity_poly.entity_id
_entity_poly.type
_entity_poly.pdbx_seq_one_letter_code
_entity_poly.pdbx_strand_id
1 'polypeptide(L)'
;MKLGTIYHQFVGVPLSAESVETLEKAIEAGTIVQPFVEDVKVRIDRSMLRSKRGQFDYVSLTGEMLDVSLVVRYGTAKVRAAMRFDKEMNYPLMYFEEIERER
;
A
#
# COMPACT_ATOMS: atom_id res chain seq x y z
N MET A 1 1.06 -13.12 -3.63
CA MET A 1 1.48 -12.69 -2.27
C MET A 1 2.29 -11.40 -2.37
N LYS A 2 1.66 -10.24 -2.57
CA LYS A 2 2.35 -8.93 -2.63
C LYS A 2 1.70 -7.90 -1.70
N LEU A 3 0.39 -7.67 -1.84
CA LEU A 3 -0.37 -6.76 -0.96
C LEU A 3 -0.26 -7.15 0.52
N GLY A 4 -0.37 -8.44 0.83
CA GLY A 4 -0.15 -8.94 2.20
C GLY A 4 1.26 -8.68 2.73
N THR A 5 2.28 -8.78 1.89
CA THR A 5 3.67 -8.46 2.26
C THR A 5 3.81 -6.98 2.59
N ILE A 6 3.26 -6.10 1.75
CA ILE A 6 3.26 -4.65 2.02
C ILE A 6 2.56 -4.36 3.35
N TYR A 7 1.38 -4.94 3.57
CA TYR A 7 0.64 -4.74 4.81
C TYR A 7 1.45 -5.16 6.04
N HIS A 8 1.89 -6.41 6.10
CA HIS A 8 2.54 -6.95 7.31
C HIS A 8 3.96 -6.43 7.52
N GLN A 9 4.68 -6.03 6.47
CA GLN A 9 6.04 -5.52 6.59
C GLN A 9 6.10 -4.09 7.11
N PHE A 10 5.10 -3.27 6.80
CA PHE A 10 5.15 -1.82 7.04
C PHE A 10 4.14 -1.30 8.08
N VAL A 11 3.05 -2.02 8.35
CA VAL A 11 2.16 -1.66 9.47
C VAL A 11 2.94 -1.64 10.78
N GLY A 12 2.80 -0.55 11.54
CA GLY A 12 3.52 -0.29 12.79
C GLY A 12 4.73 0.63 12.65
N VAL A 13 5.23 0.88 11.43
CA VAL A 13 6.35 1.80 11.20
C VAL A 13 6.02 3.21 11.73
N PRO A 14 6.92 3.83 12.52
CA PRO A 14 6.78 5.23 12.93
C PRO A 14 6.81 6.15 11.71
N LEU A 15 5.81 7.02 11.59
CA LEU A 15 5.60 7.89 10.45
C LEU A 15 5.26 9.31 10.93
N SER A 16 6.00 10.29 10.42
CA SER A 16 5.72 11.71 10.58
C SER A 16 5.28 12.30 9.24
N ALA A 17 4.76 13.52 9.23
CA ALA A 17 4.38 14.21 8.00
C ALA A 17 5.57 14.38 7.01
N GLU A 18 6.79 14.45 7.53
CA GLU A 18 8.02 14.63 6.75
C GLU A 18 8.52 13.32 6.15
N SER A 19 8.27 12.18 6.80
CA SER A 19 8.77 10.88 6.33
C SER A 19 7.82 10.12 5.41
N VAL A 20 6.59 10.62 5.20
CA VAL A 20 5.55 9.95 4.39
C VAL A 20 6.06 9.58 3.00
N GLU A 21 6.57 10.57 2.26
CA GLU A 21 6.98 10.37 0.87
C GLU A 21 8.18 9.41 0.77
N THR A 22 9.09 9.49 1.75
CA THR A 22 10.22 8.56 1.85
C THR A 22 9.74 7.12 2.05
N LEU A 23 8.75 6.91 2.92
CA LEU A 23 8.20 5.57 3.17
C LEU A 23 7.42 5.04 1.96
N GLU A 24 6.58 5.87 1.32
CA GLU A 24 5.88 5.52 0.08
C GLU A 24 6.87 5.01 -0.98
N LYS A 25 7.94 5.76 -1.24
CA LYS A 25 8.98 5.39 -2.21
C LYS A 25 9.74 4.14 -1.80
N ALA A 26 10.03 3.95 -0.51
CA ALA A 26 10.72 2.76 -0.02
C ALA A 26 9.87 1.49 -0.21
N ILE A 27 8.57 1.56 0.04
CA ILE A 27 7.64 0.45 -0.19
C ILE A 27 7.56 0.13 -1.69
N GLU A 28 7.42 1.16 -2.53
CA GLU A 28 7.38 1.01 -4.00
C GLU A 28 8.68 0.36 -4.51
N ALA A 29 9.85 0.88 -4.11
CA ALA A 29 11.15 0.36 -4.51
C ALA A 29 11.40 -1.07 -4.03
N GLY A 30 10.95 -1.42 -2.81
CA GLY A 30 11.04 -2.79 -2.30
C GLY A 30 10.05 -3.76 -2.94
N THR A 31 8.94 -3.26 -3.47
CA THR A 31 7.91 -4.10 -4.12
C THR A 31 8.20 -4.33 -5.59
N ILE A 32 8.68 -3.32 -6.32
CA ILE A 32 8.93 -3.42 -7.77
C ILE A 32 10.00 -4.47 -8.12
N VAL A 33 10.93 -4.75 -7.19
CA VAL A 33 11.96 -5.79 -7.38
C VAL A 33 11.45 -7.22 -7.15
N GLN A 34 10.23 -7.39 -6.63
CA GLN A 34 9.65 -8.71 -6.41
C GLN A 34 9.24 -9.35 -7.75
N PRO A 35 9.31 -10.69 -7.87
CA PRO A 35 8.98 -11.37 -9.11
C PRO A 35 7.59 -10.98 -9.66
N PHE A 36 7.51 -10.74 -10.97
CA PHE A 36 6.27 -10.46 -11.71
C PHE A 36 5.61 -9.11 -11.44
N VAL A 37 6.18 -8.24 -10.60
CA VAL A 37 5.65 -6.88 -10.40
C VAL A 37 6.06 -6.02 -11.58
N GLU A 38 5.06 -5.52 -12.32
CA GLU A 38 5.26 -4.60 -13.46
C GLU A 38 5.19 -3.15 -13.00
N ASP A 39 4.29 -2.86 -12.04
CA ASP A 39 4.12 -1.52 -11.49
C ASP A 39 3.55 -1.59 -10.06
N VAL A 40 3.87 -0.59 -9.25
CA VAL A 40 3.36 -0.43 -7.89
C VAL A 40 3.28 1.04 -7.55
N LYS A 41 2.13 1.45 -7.02
CA LYS A 41 1.93 2.78 -6.45
C LYS A 41 1.43 2.66 -5.03
N VAL A 42 2.07 3.39 -4.12
CA VAL A 42 1.70 3.47 -2.71
C VAL A 42 1.38 4.91 -2.37
N ARG A 43 0.29 5.09 -1.64
CA ARG A 43 -0.12 6.36 -1.05
C ARG A 43 -0.50 6.12 0.39
N ILE A 44 -0.07 7.02 1.27
CA ILE A 44 -0.41 7.02 2.67
C ILE A 44 -1.31 8.22 2.96
N ASP A 45 -2.50 7.98 3.52
CA ASP A 45 -3.41 9.06 3.90
C ASP A 45 -2.84 9.91 5.04
N ARG A 46 -2.47 11.15 4.69
CA ARG A 46 -1.88 12.14 5.60
C ARG A 46 -2.91 12.82 6.49
N SER A 47 -4.22 12.70 6.20
CA SER A 47 -5.27 13.26 7.04
C SER A 47 -5.22 12.70 8.47
N MET A 48 -4.85 11.42 8.58
CA MET A 48 -4.70 10.66 9.82
C MET A 48 -3.45 11.04 10.63
N LEU A 49 -2.47 11.72 10.01
CA LEU A 49 -1.27 12.23 10.69
C LEU A 49 -1.57 13.51 11.48
N ARG A 50 -2.50 14.33 10.98
CA ARG A 50 -2.84 15.61 11.60
C ARG A 50 -3.72 15.45 12.84
N SER A 51 -4.53 14.39 12.89
CA SER A 51 -5.46 14.11 13.98
C SER A 51 -4.80 13.54 15.23
N LYS A 52 -3.57 13.03 15.14
CA LYS A 52 -2.85 12.35 16.23
C LYS A 52 -1.52 13.03 16.54
N ARG A 53 -1.57 14.29 16.99
CA ARG A 53 -0.41 14.94 17.63
C ARG A 53 -0.31 14.49 19.08
N GLY A 54 0.47 13.45 19.33
CA GLY A 54 0.88 13.04 20.67
C GLY A 54 2.03 13.90 21.20
N GLN A 55 2.65 13.48 22.32
CA GLN A 55 3.86 14.11 22.86
C GLN A 55 5.05 14.08 21.89
N PHE A 56 5.04 13.11 20.96
CA PHE A 56 6.01 12.95 19.89
C PHE A 56 5.27 13.13 18.56
N ASP A 57 5.79 13.95 17.64
CA ASP A 57 5.17 14.33 16.36
C ASP A 57 5.17 13.20 15.30
N TYR A 58 4.83 11.97 15.69
CA TYR A 58 4.69 10.82 14.80
C TYR A 58 3.51 9.92 15.20
N VAL A 59 3.07 9.10 14.26
CA VAL A 59 2.08 8.02 14.49
C VAL A 59 2.64 6.70 13.98
N SER A 60 2.07 5.58 14.42
CA SER A 60 2.32 4.30 13.76
C SER A 60 1.46 4.18 12.50
N LEU A 61 2.06 3.77 11.38
CA LEU A 61 1.34 3.46 10.16
C LEU A 61 0.33 2.34 10.41
N THR A 62 -0.95 2.59 10.13
CA THR A 62 -2.02 1.59 10.22
C THR A 62 -2.47 1.15 8.83
N GLY A 63 -3.13 0.00 8.75
CA GLY A 63 -3.69 -0.52 7.50
C GLY A 63 -4.68 0.43 6.83
N GLU A 64 -5.44 1.17 7.63
CA GLU A 64 -6.44 2.15 7.18
C GLU A 64 -5.83 3.32 6.41
N MET A 65 -4.54 3.59 6.63
CA MET A 65 -3.83 4.68 5.96
C MET A 65 -3.29 4.28 4.58
N LEU A 66 -3.24 2.98 4.26
CA LEU A 66 -2.60 2.48 3.04
C LEU A 66 -3.59 2.43 1.87
N ASP A 67 -3.22 3.11 0.78
CA ASP A 67 -3.80 2.94 -0.56
C ASP A 67 -2.70 2.44 -1.49
N VAL A 68 -2.83 1.20 -1.94
CA VAL A 68 -1.85 0.54 -2.80
C VAL A 68 -2.52 0.10 -4.08
N SER A 69 -1.90 0.39 -5.21
CA SER A 69 -2.23 -0.15 -6.52
C SER A 69 -1.04 -0.96 -7.03
N LEU A 70 -1.30 -2.17 -7.52
CA LEU A 70 -0.27 -3.13 -7.90
C LEU A 70 -0.63 -3.76 -9.25
N VAL A 71 0.33 -3.79 -10.15
CA VAL A 71 0.22 -4.49 -11.43
C VAL A 71 1.20 -5.65 -11.43
N VAL A 72 0.69 -6.86 -11.64
CA VAL A 72 1.52 -8.05 -11.83
C VAL A 72 1.28 -8.69 -13.18
N ARG A 73 2.35 -9.17 -13.82
CA ARG A 73 2.31 -9.91 -15.08
C ARG A 73 2.99 -11.26 -14.95
N TYR A 74 2.26 -12.32 -15.27
CA TYR A 74 2.79 -13.68 -15.32
C TYR A 74 2.42 -14.32 -16.67
N GLY A 75 3.40 -14.51 -17.53
CA GLY A 75 3.16 -14.91 -18.92
C GLY A 75 2.29 -13.88 -19.64
N THR A 76 1.18 -14.34 -20.24
CA THR A 76 0.19 -13.50 -20.93
C THR A 76 -0.90 -12.95 -20.02
N ALA A 77 -0.89 -13.29 -18.72
CA ALA A 77 -1.87 -12.79 -17.76
C ALA A 77 -1.35 -11.52 -17.06
N LYS A 78 -2.17 -10.47 -17.07
CA LYS A 78 -1.94 -9.22 -16.33
C LYS A 78 -3.05 -9.04 -15.29
N VAL A 79 -2.69 -8.71 -14.06
CA VAL A 79 -3.64 -8.49 -12.97
C VAL A 79 -3.37 -7.14 -12.33
N ARG A 80 -4.42 -6.31 -12.23
CA ARG A 80 -4.45 -5.13 -11.38
C ARG A 80 -5.08 -5.50 -10.04
N ALA A 81 -4.38 -5.22 -8.96
CA ALA A 81 -4.83 -5.47 -7.60
C ALA A 81 -4.67 -4.21 -6.76
N ALA A 82 -5.55 -4.04 -5.78
CA ALA A 82 -5.51 -2.88 -4.90
C ALA A 82 -5.70 -3.28 -3.43
N MET A 83 -5.19 -2.42 -2.56
CA MET A 83 -5.49 -2.42 -1.14
C MET A 83 -5.95 -1.02 -0.75
N ARG A 84 -7.19 -0.88 -0.26
CA ARG A 84 -7.77 0.39 0.14
C ARG A 84 -8.64 0.21 1.38
N PHE A 85 -8.74 1.26 2.19
CA PHE A 85 -9.66 1.26 3.31
C PHE A 85 -11.11 1.34 2.84
N ASP A 86 -11.87 0.28 3.11
CA ASP A 86 -13.30 0.22 2.90
C ASP A 86 -14.04 0.76 4.12
N LYS A 87 -14.79 1.84 3.93
CA LYS A 87 -15.50 2.54 5.02
C LYS A 87 -16.73 1.78 5.51
N GLU A 88 -17.39 1.02 4.63
CA GLU A 88 -18.60 0.27 4.98
C GLU A 88 -18.25 -0.94 5.86
N MET A 89 -17.14 -1.60 5.53
CA MET A 89 -16.61 -2.73 6.28
C MET A 89 -15.67 -2.32 7.43
N ASN A 90 -15.28 -1.04 7.49
CA ASN A 90 -14.27 -0.52 8.41
C ASN A 90 -12.99 -1.38 8.37
N TYR A 91 -12.50 -1.70 7.16
CA TYR A 91 -11.47 -2.71 6.93
C TYR A 91 -10.54 -2.36 5.76
N PRO A 92 -9.21 -2.56 5.87
CA PRO A 92 -8.28 -2.42 4.75
C PRO A 92 -8.43 -3.59 3.77
N LEU A 93 -9.33 -3.44 2.80
CA LEU A 93 -9.70 -4.48 1.86
C LEU A 93 -8.65 -4.64 0.76
N MET A 94 -8.23 -5.88 0.51
CA MET A 94 -7.41 -6.26 -0.63
C MET A 94 -8.26 -6.97 -1.68
N TYR A 95 -8.18 -6.54 -2.93
CA TYR A 95 -9.01 -7.08 -4.01
C TYR A 95 -8.33 -6.98 -5.37
N PHE A 96 -8.87 -7.71 -6.35
CA PHE A 96 -8.46 -7.56 -7.76
C PHE A 96 -9.37 -6.54 -8.44
N GLU A 97 -8.76 -5.53 -9.05
CA GLU A 97 -9.49 -4.53 -9.86
C GLU A 97 -9.78 -5.09 -11.26
N GLU A 98 -8.80 -5.77 -11.86
CA GLU A 98 -8.91 -6.27 -13.23
C GLU A 98 -8.00 -7.47 -13.48
N ILE A 99 -8.47 -8.38 -14.33
CA ILE A 99 -7.70 -9.53 -14.80
C ILE A 99 -7.79 -9.57 -16.32
N GLU A 100 -6.66 -9.39 -16.99
CA GLU A 100 -6.52 -9.47 -18.44
C GLU A 100 -5.74 -10.76 -18.80
N ARG A 101 -6.16 -11.44 -19.87
CA ARG A 101 -5.43 -12.56 -20.48
C ARG A 101 -5.50 -12.44 -21.99
N GLU A 102 -4.35 -12.49 -22.67
CA GLU A 102 -4.33 -12.66 -24.13
C GLU A 102 -4.85 -14.07 -24.47
N ARG A 103 -5.75 -14.13 -25.46
CA ARG A 103 -6.35 -15.37 -25.96
C ARG A 103 -5.42 -16.11 -26.91
#